data_AF-A0AB74LQQ3-F1
#
_entry.id   AF-A0AB74LQQ3-F1
#
_cell.length_a   1.000
_cell.length_b   1.000
_cell.length_c   1.000
_cell.angle_alpha   90.00
_cell.angle_beta   90.00
_cell.angle_gamma   90.00
#
_symmetry.space_group_name_H-M   'P 1'
#
loop_
_entity.id
_entity.type
_entity.pdbx_description
1 polymer ?
#
loop_
_entity_poly.entity_id
_entity_poly.type
_entity_poly.pdbx_seq_one_letter_code
_entity_poly.pdbx_strand_id
1 'polypeptide(L)'
;MPDIIDPYAYPPRGLDLAAAARYLGLTPTAFSALVRVGQLPSARQLGVTAVWDRMALDTAFEAASGDEVQPNGKPAQKRRAPPMMSKEWPGYHNVHTPETLADRWQCSGNHIRNMIKR
;
A
#
# COMPACT_ATOMS: atom_id res chain seq x y z
N MET A 1 -5.85 14.31 5.40
CA MET A 1 -6.52 12.99 5.50
C MET A 1 -7.59 13.15 6.56
N PRO A 2 -8.89 13.05 6.25
CA PRO A 2 -9.90 13.10 7.30
C PRO A 2 -9.74 11.84 8.16
N ASP A 3 -9.59 12.05 9.47
CA ASP A 3 -9.69 10.98 10.45
C ASP A 3 -11.14 10.47 10.38
N ILE A 4 -11.33 9.26 9.85
CA ILE A 4 -12.66 8.66 9.70
C ILE A 4 -13.08 8.19 11.09
N ILE A 5 -13.38 9.09 12.01
CA ILE A 5 -13.76 8.74 13.37
C ILE A 5 -14.94 7.77 13.27
N ASP A 6 -14.76 6.53 13.73
CA ASP A 6 -15.80 5.51 13.63
C ASP A 6 -16.94 5.93 14.57
N PRO A 7 -18.16 6.22 14.05
CA PRO A 7 -19.25 6.78 14.84
C PRO A 7 -19.81 5.81 15.88
N TYR A 8 -19.38 4.54 15.87
CA TYR A 8 -19.81 3.54 16.83
C TYR A 8 -18.83 3.45 18.01
N ALA A 9 -19.24 3.96 19.17
CA ALA A 9 -18.47 3.92 20.42
C ALA A 9 -18.18 2.50 20.95
N TYR A 10 -18.73 1.46 20.32
CA TYR A 10 -18.40 0.06 20.57
C TYR A 10 -18.24 -0.68 19.25
N PRO A 11 -17.09 -1.34 19.00
CA PRO A 11 -16.95 -2.20 17.84
C PRO A 11 -17.95 -3.36 17.96
N PRO A 12 -18.85 -3.56 16.99
CA PRO A 12 -19.69 -4.77 16.95
C PRO A 12 -18.80 -6.01 16.99
N ARG A 13 -19.29 -7.10 17.62
CA ARG A 13 -18.49 -8.33 17.73
C ARG A 13 -18.02 -8.84 16.36
N GLY A 14 -18.87 -8.68 15.34
CA GLY A 14 -18.54 -8.95 13.96
C GLY A 14 -18.02 -7.70 13.26
N LEU A 15 -16.80 -7.79 12.75
CA LEU A 15 -16.10 -6.74 12.03
C LEU A 15 -15.97 -7.13 10.55
N ASP A 16 -16.22 -6.19 9.64
CA ASP A 16 -15.81 -6.34 8.24
C ASP A 16 -14.30 -6.11 8.09
N LEU A 17 -13.71 -6.45 6.94
CA LEU A 17 -12.27 -6.35 6.66
C LEU A 17 -11.71 -4.97 7.03
N ALA A 18 -12.39 -3.90 6.60
CA ALA A 18 -11.96 -2.55 6.89
C ALA A 18 -12.02 -2.24 8.39
N ALA A 19 -13.10 -2.64 9.07
CA ALA A 19 -13.26 -2.42 10.51
C ALA A 19 -12.23 -3.22 11.33
N ALA A 20 -11.99 -4.48 10.96
CA ALA A 20 -10.99 -5.34 11.59
C ALA A 20 -9.56 -4.81 11.41
N ALA A 21 -9.22 -4.32 10.21
CA ALA A 21 -7.94 -3.68 9.96
C ALA A 21 -7.76 -2.42 10.82
N ARG A 22 -8.80 -1.58 10.90
CA ARG A 22 -8.78 -0.37 11.73
C ARG A 22 -8.66 -0.67 13.22
N TYR A 23 -9.33 -1.73 13.70
CA TYR A 23 -9.25 -2.17 15.09
C TYR A 23 -7.81 -2.49 15.52
N LEU A 24 -7.03 -3.12 14.63
CA LEU A 24 -5.61 -3.42 14.86
C LEU A 24 -4.65 -2.29 14.45
N GLY A 25 -5.15 -1.15 13.98
CA GLY A 25 -4.32 -0.05 13.48
C GLY A 25 -3.59 -0.35 12.16
N LEU A 26 -4.10 -1.29 11.36
CA LEU A 26 -3.51 -1.74 10.09
C LEU A 26 -4.28 -1.20 8.88
N THR A 27 -3.63 -1.25 7.71
CA THR A 27 -4.32 -1.06 6.43
C THR A 27 -5.06 -2.34 6.02
N PRO A 28 -6.18 -2.26 5.27
CA PRO A 28 -6.92 -3.45 4.84
C PRO A 28 -6.07 -4.45 4.04
N THR A 29 -5.12 -3.95 3.25
CA THR A 29 -4.19 -4.77 2.47
C THR A 29 -3.20 -5.51 3.37
N ALA A 30 -2.59 -4.83 4.34
CA ALA A 30 -1.70 -5.45 5.32
C ALA A 30 -2.44 -6.51 6.16
N PHE A 31 -3.64 -6.18 6.64
CA PHE A 31 -4.48 -7.13 7.38
C PHE A 31 -4.78 -8.39 6.55
N SER A 32 -5.19 -8.23 5.28
CA SER A 32 -5.43 -9.38 4.40
C SER A 32 -4.19 -10.24 4.14
N ALA A 33 -3.00 -9.63 4.15
CA ALA A 33 -1.74 -10.35 4.00
C ALA A 33 -1.44 -11.19 5.26
N LEU A 34 -1.63 -10.64 6.45
CA LEU A 34 -1.44 -11.36 7.71
C LEU A 34 -2.42 -12.53 7.87
N VAL A 35 -3.68 -12.35 7.47
CA VAL A 35 -4.68 -13.44 7.43
C VAL A 35 -4.24 -14.54 6.46
N ARG A 36 -3.66 -14.20 5.30
CA ARG A 36 -3.14 -15.18 4.33
C ARG A 36 -1.91 -15.93 4.83
N VAL A 37 -1.04 -15.27 5.59
CA VAL A 37 0.15 -15.90 6.20
C VAL A 37 -0.26 -16.79 7.39
N GLY A 38 -1.49 -16.65 7.91
CA GLY A 38 -2.01 -17.43 9.02
C GLY A 38 -1.64 -16.86 10.40
N GLN A 39 -1.15 -15.63 10.45
CA GLN A 39 -0.85 -14.93 11.71
C GLN A 39 -2.10 -14.34 12.37
N LEU A 40 -3.18 -14.17 11.61
CA LEU A 40 -4.48 -13.69 12.09
C LEU A 40 -5.57 -14.72 11.78
N PRO A 41 -6.67 -14.75 12.57
CA PRO A 41 -7.76 -15.67 12.37
C PRO A 41 -8.41 -15.46 10.99
N SER A 42 -8.79 -16.59 10.38
CA SER A 42 -9.55 -16.58 9.12
C SER A 42 -10.93 -15.98 9.32
N ALA A 43 -11.43 -15.31 8.29
CA ALA A 43 -12.77 -14.74 8.30
C ALA A 43 -13.82 -15.83 8.45
N ARG A 44 -14.86 -15.57 9.26
CA ARG A 44 -16.04 -16.42 9.32
C ARG A 44 -17.01 -15.95 8.24
N GLN A 45 -17.44 -16.85 7.36
CA GLN A 45 -18.54 -16.52 6.44
C GLN A 45 -19.86 -16.52 7.23
N LEU A 46 -20.49 -15.35 7.30
CA LEU A 46 -21.84 -15.19 7.84
C LEU A 46 -22.75 -14.78 6.69
N GLY A 47 -23.30 -15.78 5.99
CA GLY A 47 -24.05 -15.58 4.77
C GLY A 47 -23.16 -15.11 3.62
N VAL A 48 -23.37 -13.88 3.14
CA VAL A 48 -22.67 -13.30 1.98
C VAL A 48 -21.42 -12.50 2.35
N THR A 49 -21.18 -12.24 3.63
CA THR A 49 -20.09 -11.37 4.08
C THR A 49 -19.09 -12.12 4.93
N ALA A 50 -17.81 -11.82 4.70
CA ALA A 50 -16.71 -12.26 5.54
C ALA A 50 -16.67 -11.38 6.81
N VAL A 51 -16.87 -12.00 7.96
CA VAL A 51 -16.92 -11.30 9.26
C VAL A 51 -15.82 -11.85 10.16
N TRP A 52 -15.08 -10.96 10.79
CA TRP A 52 -14.06 -11.28 11.79
C TRP A 52 -14.62 -11.04 13.19
N ASP A 53 -14.36 -11.98 14.10
CA ASP A 53 -14.74 -11.82 15.50
C ASP A 53 -13.66 -11.03 16.25
N ARG A 54 -14.07 -9.98 16.97
CA ARG A 54 -13.16 -9.16 17.78
C ARG A 54 -12.38 -9.99 18.81
N MET A 55 -13.03 -10.90 19.53
CA MET A 55 -12.37 -11.72 20.56
C MET A 55 -11.32 -12.64 19.94
N ALA A 56 -11.61 -13.19 18.76
CA ALA A 56 -10.64 -14.02 18.04
C ALA A 56 -9.42 -13.19 17.60
N LEU A 57 -9.61 -11.94 17.19
CA LEU A 57 -8.51 -11.03 16.86
C LEU A 57 -7.68 -10.70 18.10
N ASP A 58 -8.31 -10.36 19.23
CA ASP A 58 -7.60 -10.09 20.49
C ASP A 58 -6.80 -11.31 20.97
N THR A 59 -7.40 -12.50 20.99
CA THR A 59 -6.70 -13.74 21.38
C THR A 59 -5.52 -14.04 20.47
N ALA A 60 -5.66 -13.85 19.15
CA ALA A 60 -4.57 -14.05 18.21
C ALA A 60 -3.45 -13.02 18.39
N PHE A 61 -3.81 -11.78 18.71
CA PHE A 61 -2.85 -10.70 18.96
C PHE A 61 -2.07 -10.92 20.26
N GLU A 62 -2.75 -11.34 21.34
CA GLU A 62 -2.11 -11.73 22.59
C GLU A 62 -1.19 -12.95 22.38
N ALA A 63 -1.63 -13.97 21.65
CA ALA A 63 -0.83 -15.16 21.36
C ALA A 63 0.41 -14.85 20.50
N ALA A 64 0.31 -13.90 19.56
CA ALA A 64 1.43 -13.48 18.71
C ALA A 64 2.51 -12.70 19.48
N SER A 65 2.20 -12.15 20.66
CA SER A 65 3.15 -11.36 21.47
C SER A 65 4.15 -12.24 22.25
N GLY A 66 4.14 -13.56 22.06
CA GLY A 66 5.00 -14.52 22.74
C GLY A 66 6.24 -14.99 21.98
N ASP A 67 6.47 -14.58 20.72
CA ASP A 67 7.62 -15.06 19.94
C ASP A 67 8.24 -13.95 19.06
N GLU A 68 9.56 -13.99 19.01
CA GLU A 68 10.49 -13.03 18.43
C GLU A 68 10.10 -12.49 17.04
N VAL A 69 10.11 -11.16 16.91
CA VAL A 69 9.90 -10.45 15.64
C VAL A 69 11.03 -10.81 14.66
N GLN A 70 10.74 -11.63 13.66
CA GLN A 70 11.53 -11.66 12.43
C GLN A 70 10.98 -10.62 11.44
N PRO A 71 11.65 -9.49 11.22
CA PRO A 71 11.25 -8.50 10.23
C PRO A 71 11.70 -8.95 8.84
N ASN A 72 11.13 -10.03 8.30
CA ASN A 72 11.44 -10.43 6.94
C ASN A 72 10.19 -10.75 6.11
N GLY A 73 9.44 -9.69 5.82
CA GLY A 73 8.49 -9.66 4.73
C GLY A 73 8.64 -8.34 4.00
N LYS A 74 9.66 -8.21 3.13
CA LYS A 74 9.65 -7.15 2.12
C LYS A 74 8.28 -7.21 1.45
N PRO A 75 7.46 -6.15 1.44
CA PRO A 75 6.24 -6.18 0.65
C PRO A 75 6.71 -6.48 -0.77
N ALA A 76 6.17 -7.55 -1.34
CA ALA A 76 6.31 -7.84 -2.75
C ALA A 76 5.68 -6.64 -3.47
N GLN A 77 6.50 -5.61 -3.69
CA GLN A 77 6.23 -4.60 -4.67
C GLN A 77 6.13 -5.40 -5.93
N LYS A 78 4.89 -5.64 -6.38
CA LYS A 78 4.65 -5.99 -7.77
C LYS A 78 5.23 -4.82 -8.55
N ARG A 79 6.53 -4.91 -8.86
CA ARG A 79 7.13 -4.29 -10.03
C ARG A 79 6.34 -4.93 -11.15
N ARG A 80 5.21 -4.32 -11.50
CA ARG A 80 4.64 -4.50 -12.82
C ARG A 80 5.78 -4.08 -13.74
N ALA A 81 6.50 -5.05 -14.26
CA ALA A 81 7.42 -4.80 -15.36
C ALA A 81 6.56 -4.15 -16.44
N PRO A 82 6.87 -2.92 -16.88
CA PRO A 82 6.30 -2.43 -18.12
C PRO A 82 6.71 -3.44 -19.20
N PRO A 83 5.79 -4.01 -19.99
CA PRO A 83 6.18 -4.81 -21.13
C PRO A 83 7.11 -3.97 -21.99
N MET A 84 8.31 -4.52 -22.22
CA MET A 84 9.35 -3.88 -23.00
C MET A 84 8.87 -3.70 -24.44
N MET A 85 8.75 -2.43 -24.82
CA MET A 85 8.73 -1.89 -26.18
C MET A 85 7.57 -2.27 -27.12
N SER A 86 6.66 -1.31 -27.28
CA SER A 86 6.31 -0.81 -28.60
C SER A 86 6.36 0.70 -28.53
N LYS A 87 7.15 1.29 -29.45
CA LYS A 87 7.31 2.74 -29.66
C LYS A 87 5.91 3.35 -29.83
N GLU A 88 5.72 4.57 -29.32
CA GLU A 88 4.49 5.39 -29.41
C GLU A 88 3.37 5.15 -28.38
N TRP A 89 3.62 5.52 -27.11
CA TRP A 89 2.55 5.78 -26.14
C TRP A 89 2.57 7.26 -25.75
N PRO A 90 1.47 8.02 -25.91
CA PRO A 90 1.41 9.44 -25.59
C PRO A 90 1.13 9.58 -24.09
N GLY A 91 2.05 10.17 -23.31
CA GLY A 91 1.68 10.50 -21.94
C GLY A 91 2.74 10.77 -20.90
N TYR A 92 4.04 10.66 -21.20
CA TYR A 92 5.10 11.29 -20.39
C TYR A 92 6.26 11.61 -21.32
N HIS A 93 6.18 12.75 -22.02
CA HIS A 93 7.40 13.39 -22.49
C HIS A 93 8.24 13.62 -21.22
N ASN A 94 9.48 13.14 -21.18
CA ASN A 94 10.38 13.49 -20.09
C ASN A 94 10.49 15.03 -20.09
N VAL A 95 9.73 15.69 -19.20
CA VAL A 95 9.44 17.14 -19.23
C VAL A 95 10.73 17.97 -19.08
N HIS A 96 11.81 17.32 -18.63
CA HIS A 96 13.07 17.96 -18.29
C HIS A 96 14.27 17.26 -18.93
N THR A 97 14.19 16.83 -20.20
CA THR A 97 15.44 16.59 -20.93
C THR A 97 16.11 17.93 -21.25
N PRO A 98 17.46 18.01 -21.27
CA PRO A 98 18.17 19.23 -21.61
C PRO A 98 17.83 19.75 -23.01
N GLU A 99 17.41 18.87 -23.93
CA GLU A 99 16.93 19.22 -25.26
C GLU A 99 15.55 19.92 -25.19
N THR A 100 14.64 19.41 -24.34
CA THR A 100 13.29 19.97 -24.18
C THR A 100 13.31 21.30 -23.43
N LEU A 101 14.21 21.45 -22.46
CA LEU A 101 14.45 22.73 -21.78
C LEU A 101 15.13 23.73 -22.72
N ALA A 102 16.02 23.27 -23.61
CA ALA A 102 16.67 24.10 -24.62
C ALA A 102 15.66 24.74 -25.58
N ASP A 103 14.72 23.95 -26.08
CA ASP A 103 13.66 24.42 -26.96
C ASP A 103 12.77 25.47 -26.26
N ARG A 104 12.34 25.18 -25.02
CA ARG A 104 11.50 26.09 -24.22
C ARG A 104 12.21 27.38 -23.81
N TRP A 105 13.51 27.32 -23.53
CA TRP A 105 14.31 28.50 -23.13
C TRP A 105 15.04 29.14 -24.30
N GLN A 106 14.82 28.67 -25.54
CA GLN A 106 15.51 29.11 -26.75
C GLN A 106 17.04 29.18 -26.61
N CYS A 107 17.60 28.22 -25.87
CA CYS A 107 19.02 28.13 -25.58
C CYS A 107 19.57 26.78 -26.05
N SER A 108 20.88 26.66 -26.27
CA SER A 108 21.44 25.38 -26.72
C SER A 108 21.41 24.31 -25.61
N GLY A 109 21.14 23.05 -25.97
CA GLY A 109 21.10 21.94 -25.01
C GLY A 109 22.42 21.73 -24.25
N ASN A 110 23.56 22.10 -24.85
CA ASN A 110 24.86 22.04 -24.17
C ASN A 110 25.01 23.11 -23.07
N HIS A 111 24.35 24.25 -23.23
CA HIS A 111 24.33 25.30 -22.21
C HIS A 111 23.62 24.81 -20.94
N ILE A 112 22.48 24.13 -21.07
CA ILE A 112 21.73 23.55 -19.96
C ILE A 112 22.49 22.40 -19.30
N ARG A 113 23.15 21.54 -20.08
CA ARG A 113 24.00 20.47 -19.53
C ARG A 113 25.15 21.02 -18.68
N ASN A 114 25.78 22.11 -19.11
CA ASN A 114 26.83 22.77 -18.33
C ASN A 114 26.27 23.45 -17.06
N MET A 115 25.02 23.90 -17.08
CA MET A 115 24.36 24.50 -15.92
C MET A 115 24.00 23.48 -14.84
N ILE A 116 23.68 22.25 -15.23
CA ILE A 116 23.36 21.13 -14.32
C ILE A 116 24.62 20.52 -13.70
N LYS A 117 25.77 20.62 -14.38
CA LYS A 117 27.06 20.09 -13.91
C LYS A 117 27.81 21.01 -12.93
N ARG A 118 27.19 22.07 -12.43
CA ARG A 118 27.78 22.99 -11.43
C ARG A 118 27.62 22.47 -10.01
#